data_AF-A0A1I0K6B6-F1
#
_entry.id   AF-A0A1I0K6B6-F1
#
_cell.length_a   1.000
_cell.length_b   1.000
_cell.length_c   1.000
_cell.angle_alpha   90.00
_cell.angle_beta   90.00
_cell.angle_gamma   90.00
#
_symmetry.space_group_name_H-M   'P 1'
#
loop_
_entity.id
_entity.type
_entity.pdbx_description
1 polymer ?
#
loop_
_entity_poly.entity_id
_entity_poly.type
_entity_poly.pdbx_seq_one_letter_code
_entity_poly.pdbx_strand_id
1 'polypeptide(L)'
;MGKGGSFDFKEIEKLQKQIEQMERERNTFCEACAKELAARLLTKVIKRTPVGDHPNPVKFAAHLPPRKVEFNTKDGKHVSFTAKAKVKQVSFRVDKGLNGGTLRRGWTAQAKGSGAEGLKSRGISDYVNTLKVHHFGDTYVVEIANPVDYASYVEYGHRTANHKGWVKGHFMLTISEQQLQSQAPSILEKKLAKYLKGTFNV
;
A
#
# COMPACT_ATOMS: atom_id res chain seq x y z
N MET A 1 -52.95 51.37 18.32
CA MET A 1 -51.72 51.08 17.55
C MET A 1 -51.11 49.82 18.15
N GLY A 2 -51.16 48.69 17.45
CA GLY A 2 -50.59 47.44 17.96
C GLY A 2 -49.06 47.53 18.04
N LYS A 3 -48.49 47.30 19.22
CA LYS A 3 -47.04 47.14 19.39
C LYS A 3 -46.60 45.92 18.59
N GLY A 4 -45.81 46.12 17.54
CA GLY A 4 -45.26 45.04 16.73
C GLY A 4 -44.44 44.08 17.59
N GLY A 5 -44.65 42.78 17.40
CA GLY A 5 -43.88 41.73 18.06
C GLY A 5 -42.42 41.75 17.61
N SER A 6 -41.50 41.59 18.56
CA SER A 6 -40.08 41.38 18.31
C SER A 6 -39.85 39.88 18.06
N PHE A 7 -39.31 39.51 16.90
CA PHE A 7 -38.92 38.13 16.60
C PHE A 7 -37.43 37.91 16.94
N ASP A 8 -37.09 36.79 17.57
CA ASP A 8 -35.70 36.42 17.86
C ASP A 8 -35.11 35.64 16.68
N PHE A 9 -34.14 36.24 15.98
CA PHE A 9 -33.46 35.65 14.82
C PHE A 9 -32.10 35.01 15.17
N LYS A 10 -31.69 35.03 16.43
CA LYS A 10 -30.34 34.56 16.83
C LYS A 10 -30.07 33.11 16.43
N GLU A 11 -31.08 32.25 16.47
CA GLU A 11 -30.95 30.85 16.05
C GLU A 11 -30.74 30.71 14.53
N ILE A 12 -31.44 31.53 13.74
CA ILE A 12 -31.30 31.54 12.28
C ILE A 12 -29.93 32.12 11.88
N GLU A 13 -29.48 33.18 12.54
CA GLU A 13 -28.12 33.73 12.33
C GLU A 13 -27.03 32.71 12.69
N LYS A 14 -27.24 31.92 13.76
CA LYS A 14 -26.31 30.84 14.14
C LYS A 14 -26.29 29.74 13.06
N LEU A 15 -27.46 29.33 12.57
CA LEU A 15 -27.58 28.35 11.50
C LEU A 15 -26.87 28.82 10.22
N GLN A 16 -27.08 30.08 9.83
CA GLN A 16 -26.40 30.68 8.68
C GLN A 16 -24.87 30.57 8.81
N LYS A 17 -24.32 30.97 9.97
CA LYS A 17 -22.87 30.88 10.23
C LYS A 17 -22.35 29.44 10.16
N GLN A 18 -23.13 28.47 10.64
CA GLN A 18 -22.77 27.05 10.56
C GLN A 18 -22.72 26.56 9.10
N ILE A 19 -23.69 26.95 8.27
CA ILE A 19 -23.73 26.61 6.83
C ILE A 19 -22.57 27.26 6.08
N GLU A 20 -22.30 28.55 6.32
CA GLU A 20 -21.17 29.26 5.71
C GLU A 20 -19.82 28.61 6.07
N GLN A 21 -19.68 28.14 7.32
CA GLN A 21 -18.48 27.40 7.73
C GLN A 21 -18.36 26.06 7.01
N MET A 22 -19.46 25.32 6.86
CA MET A 22 -19.48 24.07 6.12
C MET A 22 -19.11 24.25 4.65
N GLU A 23 -19.55 25.35 4.03
CA GLU A 23 -19.18 25.65 2.64
C GLU A 23 -17.68 25.89 2.50
N ARG A 24 -17.07 26.60 3.46
CA ARG A 24 -15.60 26.82 3.50
C ARG A 24 -14.83 25.51 3.70
N GLU A 25 -15.35 24.61 4.53
CA GLU A 25 -14.73 23.32 4.82
C GLU A 25 -15.12 22.20 3.84
N ARG A 26 -15.99 22.49 2.86
CA ARG A 26 -16.50 21.49 1.91
C ARG A 26 -15.37 20.74 1.22
N ASN A 27 -14.38 21.47 0.71
CA ASN A 27 -13.27 20.86 -0.03
C ASN A 27 -12.41 19.97 0.86
N THR A 28 -12.09 20.42 2.08
CA THR A 28 -11.28 19.64 3.03
C THR A 28 -12.01 18.39 3.49
N PHE A 29 -13.33 18.48 3.68
CA PHE A 29 -14.18 17.33 3.96
C PHE A 29 -14.20 16.32 2.80
N CYS A 30 -14.42 16.78 1.58
CA CYS A 30 -14.44 15.92 0.38
C CYS A 30 -13.08 15.26 0.14
N GLU A 31 -11.97 15.99 0.29
CA GLU A 31 -10.62 15.42 0.23
C GLU A 31 -10.40 14.35 1.31
N ALA A 32 -10.86 14.59 2.55
CA ALA A 32 -10.78 13.60 3.61
C ALA A 32 -11.63 12.35 3.31
N CYS A 33 -12.79 12.51 2.67
CA CYS A 33 -13.62 11.40 2.18
C CYS A 33 -12.89 10.58 1.11
N ALA A 34 -12.31 11.25 0.10
CA ALA A 34 -11.55 10.60 -0.97
C ALA A 34 -10.34 9.82 -0.41
N LYS A 35 -9.59 10.42 0.52
CA LYS A 35 -8.47 9.77 1.21
C LYS A 35 -8.92 8.55 2.03
N GLU A 36 -10.04 8.62 2.72
CA GLU A 36 -10.55 7.44 3.45
C GLU A 36 -10.91 6.28 2.51
N LEU A 37 -11.58 6.57 1.39
CA LEU A 37 -11.89 5.55 0.38
C LEU A 37 -10.61 4.95 -0.20
N ALA A 38 -9.61 5.79 -0.52
CA ALA A 38 -8.29 5.37 -0.97
C ALA A 38 -7.60 4.42 0.04
N ALA A 39 -7.61 4.76 1.34
CA ALA A 39 -7.03 3.92 2.39
C ALA A 39 -7.72 2.56 2.49
N ARG A 40 -9.05 2.53 2.38
CA ARG A 40 -9.84 1.29 2.39
C ARG A 40 -9.59 0.45 1.15
N LEU A 41 -9.46 1.07 -0.02
CA LEU A 41 -9.10 0.39 -1.26
C LEU A 41 -7.74 -0.29 -1.11
N LEU A 42 -6.71 0.47 -0.73
CA LEU A 42 -5.35 -0.05 -0.54
C LEU A 42 -5.31 -1.19 0.47
N THR A 43 -6.02 -1.06 1.59
CA THR A 43 -6.10 -2.14 2.60
C THR A 43 -6.66 -3.43 2.00
N LYS A 44 -7.74 -3.33 1.23
CA LYS A 44 -8.38 -4.48 0.57
C LYS A 44 -7.47 -5.10 -0.49
N VAL A 45 -6.83 -4.29 -1.32
CA VAL A 45 -5.95 -4.74 -2.39
C VAL A 45 -4.70 -5.41 -1.82
N ILE A 46 -4.03 -4.76 -0.86
CA ILE A 46 -2.83 -5.31 -0.19
C ILE A 46 -3.15 -6.65 0.45
N LYS A 47 -4.31 -6.80 1.12
CA LYS A 47 -4.72 -8.08 1.71
C LYS A 47 -4.83 -9.19 0.66
N ARG A 48 -5.33 -8.88 -0.54
CA ARG A 48 -5.50 -9.83 -1.65
C ARG A 48 -4.22 -10.12 -2.44
N THR A 49 -3.21 -9.26 -2.32
CA THR A 49 -2.00 -9.43 -3.14
C THR A 49 -1.21 -10.68 -2.74
N PRO A 50 -0.95 -11.60 -3.68
CA PRO A 50 -0.16 -12.78 -3.38
C PRO A 50 1.29 -12.37 -3.08
N VAL A 51 1.93 -13.15 -2.21
CA VAL A 51 3.35 -12.99 -1.84
C VAL A 51 4.06 -14.25 -2.29
N GLY A 52 5.19 -14.09 -2.97
CA GLY A 52 6.00 -15.23 -3.39
C GLY A 52 6.69 -15.87 -2.20
N ASP A 53 6.38 -17.14 -1.93
CA ASP A 53 7.08 -17.95 -0.95
C ASP A 53 8.18 -18.75 -1.66
N HIS A 54 9.43 -18.58 -1.22
CA HIS A 54 10.58 -19.34 -1.71
C HIS A 54 11.16 -20.22 -0.60
N PRO A 55 10.48 -21.33 -0.25
CA PRO A 55 10.90 -22.19 0.86
C PRO A 55 12.17 -22.99 0.56
N ASN A 56 12.49 -23.19 -0.73
CA ASN A 56 13.55 -24.10 -1.15
C ASN A 56 14.92 -23.40 -1.18
N PRO A 57 15.95 -23.93 -0.50
CA PRO A 57 17.30 -23.40 -0.60
C PRO A 57 17.89 -23.66 -1.99
N VAL A 58 18.61 -22.68 -2.53
CA VAL A 58 19.34 -22.83 -3.78
C VAL A 58 20.58 -23.68 -3.50
N LYS A 59 20.69 -24.82 -4.20
CA LYS A 59 21.81 -25.75 -4.09
C LYS A 59 22.67 -25.65 -5.34
N PHE A 60 23.98 -25.51 -5.18
CA PHE A 60 24.91 -25.62 -6.29
C PHE A 60 26.21 -26.31 -5.89
N ALA A 61 26.88 -26.87 -6.91
CA ALA A 61 28.18 -27.51 -6.78
C ALA A 61 29.29 -26.45 -6.86
N ALA A 62 29.90 -26.12 -5.72
CA ALA A 62 31.06 -25.24 -5.67
C ALA A 62 32.33 -26.05 -5.94
N HIS A 63 33.10 -25.65 -6.96
CA HIS A 63 34.40 -26.22 -7.26
C HIS A 63 35.45 -25.47 -6.45
N LEU A 64 35.93 -26.09 -5.36
CA LEU A 64 36.97 -25.48 -4.53
C LEU A 64 38.34 -25.82 -5.12
N PRO A 65 39.16 -24.81 -5.48
CA PRO A 65 40.53 -25.04 -5.94
C PRO A 65 41.40 -25.58 -4.79
N PRO A 66 42.55 -26.19 -5.11
CA PRO A 66 43.51 -26.59 -4.08
C PRO A 66 44.00 -25.35 -3.33
N ARG A 67 44.06 -25.45 -1.99
CA ARG A 67 44.46 -24.33 -1.12
C ARG A 67 45.43 -24.82 -0.06
N LYS A 68 46.44 -24.00 0.24
CA LYS A 68 47.35 -24.23 1.36
C LYS A 68 46.60 -23.95 2.67
N VAL A 69 46.61 -24.93 3.58
CA VAL A 69 45.99 -24.84 4.90
C VAL A 69 47.12 -24.86 5.94
N GLU A 70 47.09 -23.87 6.84
CA GLU A 70 48.08 -23.68 7.89
C GLU A 70 47.35 -23.48 9.22
N PHE A 71 47.73 -24.23 10.24
CA PHE A 71 47.19 -24.05 11.60
C PHE A 71 48.19 -24.55 12.65
N ASN A 72 48.01 -24.06 13.87
CA ASN A 72 48.75 -24.52 15.04
C ASN A 72 47.91 -25.55 15.80
N THR A 73 48.50 -26.72 16.06
CA THR A 73 47.90 -27.77 16.88
C THR A 73 47.92 -27.34 18.35
N LYS A 74 47.05 -27.92 19.20
CA LYS A 74 46.99 -27.63 20.65
C LYS A 74 48.36 -27.76 21.35
N ASP A 75 49.23 -28.61 20.82
CA ASP A 75 50.60 -28.83 21.29
C ASP A 75 51.63 -27.80 20.76
N GLY A 76 51.17 -26.69 20.17
CA GLY A 76 52.03 -25.61 19.64
C GLY A 76 52.75 -25.93 18.32
N LYS A 77 52.57 -27.13 17.77
CA LYS A 77 53.19 -27.55 16.51
C LYS A 77 52.50 -26.89 15.31
N HIS A 78 53.29 -26.21 14.47
CA HIS A 78 52.82 -25.65 13.21
C HIS A 78 52.70 -26.74 12.14
N VAL A 79 51.52 -26.86 11.52
CA VAL A 79 51.24 -27.84 10.46
C VAL A 79 50.80 -27.10 9.20
N SER A 80 51.44 -27.41 8.07
CA SER A 80 51.07 -26.89 6.76
C SER A 80 50.94 -28.01 5.74
N PHE A 81 49.86 -28.00 4.96
CA PHE A 81 49.68 -28.93 3.83
C PHE A 81 48.79 -28.31 2.76
N THR A 82 48.85 -28.86 1.55
CA THR A 82 47.99 -28.46 0.43
C THR A 82 46.77 -29.36 0.38
N ALA A 83 45.59 -28.78 0.58
CA ALA A 83 44.32 -29.49 0.42
C ALA A 83 44.01 -29.70 -1.06
N LYS A 84 43.57 -30.91 -1.44
CA LYS A 84 43.18 -31.25 -2.82
C LYS A 84 41.91 -30.50 -3.25
N ALA A 85 41.78 -30.27 -4.55
CA ALA A 85 40.55 -29.76 -5.14
C ALA A 85 39.37 -30.68 -4.82
N LYS A 86 38.21 -30.10 -4.51
CA LYS A 86 37.00 -30.86 -4.21
C LYS A 86 35.74 -30.13 -4.64
N VAL A 87 34.75 -30.90 -5.08
CA VAL A 87 33.41 -30.39 -5.33
C VAL A 87 32.63 -30.47 -4.02
N LYS A 88 32.15 -29.33 -3.52
CA LYS A 88 31.31 -29.25 -2.32
C LYS A 88 29.90 -28.82 -2.72
N GLN A 89 28.90 -29.57 -2.31
CA GLN A 89 27.52 -29.12 -2.38
C GLN A 89 27.32 -28.02 -1.34
N VAL A 90 26.96 -26.81 -1.80
CA VAL A 90 26.66 -25.68 -0.93
C VAL A 90 25.19 -25.30 -1.09
N SER A 91 24.49 -25.13 0.02
CA SER A 91 23.12 -24.67 0.04
C SER A 91 23.06 -23.26 0.62
N PHE A 92 22.53 -22.30 -0.15
CA PHE A 92 22.21 -20.98 0.35
C PHE A 92 20.71 -20.92 0.64
N ARG A 93 20.36 -20.57 1.88
CA ARG A 93 19.01 -20.10 2.17
C ARG A 93 18.97 -18.64 1.77
N VAL A 94 17.99 -18.30 0.95
CA VAL A 94 17.70 -16.91 0.60
C VAL A 94 17.37 -16.18 1.90
N ASP A 95 18.09 -15.10 2.21
CA ASP A 95 17.88 -14.33 3.44
C ASP A 95 16.43 -13.83 3.53
N LYS A 96 15.92 -13.69 4.76
CA LYS A 96 14.53 -13.29 5.08
C LYS A 96 14.02 -12.03 4.36
N GLY A 97 14.89 -11.22 3.75
CA GLY A 97 14.55 -10.02 2.97
C GLY A 97 14.20 -10.24 1.50
N LEU A 98 14.42 -11.44 0.96
CA LEU A 98 14.11 -11.83 -0.43
C LEU A 98 12.87 -12.74 -0.52
N ASN A 99 12.20 -12.99 0.60
CA ASN A 99 10.81 -13.46 0.60
C ASN A 99 9.99 -12.45 -0.21
N GLY A 100 9.08 -12.90 -1.06
CA GLY A 100 8.41 -12.08 -2.06
C GLY A 100 7.64 -10.88 -1.50
N GLY A 101 6.86 -10.24 -2.37
CA GLY A 101 6.01 -9.11 -1.96
C GLY A 101 6.48 -7.75 -2.46
N THR A 102 7.36 -7.70 -3.47
CA THR A 102 7.56 -6.49 -4.28
C THR A 102 6.23 -5.96 -4.81
N LEU A 103 5.35 -6.83 -5.31
CA LEU A 103 4.00 -6.48 -5.74
C LEU A 103 3.17 -5.85 -4.61
N ARG A 104 3.22 -6.45 -3.42
CA ARG A 104 2.50 -5.96 -2.23
C ARG A 104 3.01 -4.59 -1.79
N ARG A 105 4.33 -4.41 -1.76
CA ARG A 105 4.99 -3.14 -1.43
C ARG A 105 4.75 -2.06 -2.49
N GLY A 106 4.56 -2.46 -3.75
CA GLY A 106 4.27 -1.57 -4.87
C GLY A 106 3.04 -0.70 -4.67
N TRP A 107 2.03 -1.17 -3.93
CA TRP A 107 0.81 -0.40 -3.62
C TRP A 107 1.03 0.80 -2.70
N THR A 108 2.11 0.79 -1.92
CA THR A 108 2.49 1.90 -1.04
C THR A 108 3.88 2.43 -1.39
N ALA A 109 4.40 2.09 -2.57
CA ALA A 109 5.67 2.59 -3.05
C ALA A 109 5.48 4.04 -3.51
N GLN A 110 6.25 4.95 -2.92
CA GLN A 110 6.23 6.34 -3.33
C GLN A 110 7.03 6.47 -4.62
N ALA A 111 6.32 6.53 -5.74
CA ALA A 111 6.93 6.79 -7.05
C ALA A 111 7.55 8.19 -7.08
N LYS A 112 8.59 8.36 -7.91
CA LYS A 112 9.16 9.67 -8.21
C LYS A 112 8.09 10.59 -8.84
N GLY A 113 7.97 11.82 -8.39
CA GLY A 113 6.98 12.82 -8.82
C GLY A 113 5.73 12.90 -7.95
N SER A 114 5.52 11.94 -7.03
CA SER A 114 4.32 11.88 -6.18
C SER A 114 4.25 12.96 -5.09
N GLY A 115 5.34 13.71 -4.85
CA GLY A 115 5.46 14.65 -3.72
C GLY A 115 5.77 13.97 -2.38
N ALA A 116 5.94 12.65 -2.40
CA ALA A 116 6.20 11.82 -1.22
C ALA A 116 7.58 11.15 -1.27
N GLU A 117 8.44 11.48 -2.24
CA GLU A 117 9.73 10.84 -2.45
C GLU A 117 10.59 10.80 -1.18
N GLY A 118 11.05 9.60 -0.80
CA GLY A 118 12.00 9.42 0.31
C GLY A 118 11.36 9.34 1.71
N LEU A 119 10.03 9.42 1.85
CA LEU A 119 9.38 9.25 3.14
C LEU A 119 9.27 7.75 3.49
N LYS A 120 9.79 7.33 4.65
CA LYS A 120 9.49 5.97 5.17
C LYS A 120 8.05 5.96 5.68
N SER A 121 7.07 5.86 4.79
CA SER A 121 5.67 5.59 5.16
C SER A 121 5.64 4.28 5.96
N ARG A 122 5.26 4.36 7.24
CA ARG A 122 5.18 3.19 8.13
C ARG A 122 3.82 2.51 8.03
N GLY A 123 2.92 3.00 7.17
CA GLY A 123 1.60 2.42 6.99
C GLY A 123 0.78 3.07 5.88
N ILE A 124 -0.35 2.43 5.57
CA ILE A 124 -1.29 2.84 4.51
C ILE A 124 -1.77 4.27 4.71
N SER A 125 -2.06 4.67 5.96
CA SER A 125 -2.52 6.02 6.30
C SER A 125 -1.50 7.10 5.91
N ASP A 126 -0.21 6.86 6.18
CA ASP A 126 0.84 7.82 5.83
C ASP A 126 0.93 7.99 4.31
N TYR A 127 0.87 6.89 3.55
CA TYR A 127 0.91 6.94 2.09
C TYR A 127 -0.27 7.72 1.52
N VAL A 128 -1.49 7.44 1.99
CA VAL A 128 -2.70 8.12 1.53
C VAL A 128 -2.68 9.61 1.84
N ASN A 129 -2.12 10.00 2.98
CA ASN A 129 -2.00 11.41 3.33
C ASN A 129 -1.10 12.18 2.36
N THR A 130 -0.12 11.50 1.75
CA THR A 130 0.75 12.07 0.72
C THR A 130 0.13 12.12 -0.68
N LEU A 131 -0.99 11.43 -0.93
CA LEU A 131 -1.65 11.46 -2.24
C LEU A 131 -2.25 12.84 -2.51
N LYS A 132 -1.97 13.34 -3.72
CA LYS A 132 -2.61 14.56 -4.25
C LYS A 132 -4.03 14.21 -4.69
N VAL A 133 -4.99 15.02 -4.26
CA VAL A 133 -6.38 14.93 -4.70
C VAL A 133 -6.56 15.94 -5.83
N HIS A 134 -6.95 15.46 -7.01
CA HIS A 134 -7.28 16.32 -8.13
C HIS A 134 -8.75 16.71 -8.06
N HIS A 135 -9.04 17.98 -8.34
CA HIS A 135 -10.39 18.53 -8.28
C HIS A 135 -10.82 19.00 -9.68
N PHE A 136 -11.87 18.38 -10.20
CA PHE A 136 -12.44 18.69 -11.51
C PHE A 136 -13.93 18.97 -11.34
N GLY A 137 -14.31 20.25 -11.28
CA GLY A 137 -15.70 20.66 -11.05
C GLY A 137 -16.18 20.19 -9.67
N ASP A 138 -17.11 19.24 -9.63
CA ASP A 138 -17.60 18.62 -8.39
C ASP A 138 -16.98 17.23 -8.10
N THR A 139 -16.02 16.80 -8.93
CA THR A 139 -15.41 15.47 -8.83
C THR A 139 -14.03 15.55 -8.18
N TYR A 140 -13.83 14.72 -7.14
CA TYR A 140 -12.56 14.54 -6.46
C TYR A 140 -11.93 13.22 -6.91
N VAL A 141 -10.73 13.29 -7.48
CA VAL A 141 -10.03 12.15 -8.08
C VAL A 141 -8.73 11.89 -7.32
N VAL A 142 -8.51 10.62 -6.96
CA VAL A 142 -7.26 10.13 -6.38
C VAL A 142 -6.76 9.00 -7.25
N GLU A 143 -5.53 9.13 -7.73
CA GLU A 143 -4.89 8.11 -8.56
C GLU A 143 -4.10 7.13 -7.68
N ILE A 144 -4.41 5.84 -7.81
CA ILE A 144 -3.68 4.76 -7.16
C ILE A 144 -3.26 3.77 -8.24
N ALA A 145 -1.96 3.54 -8.35
CA ALA A 145 -1.39 2.59 -9.29
C ALA A 145 -0.29 1.76 -8.63
N ASN A 146 -0.11 0.54 -9.11
CA ASN A 146 1.04 -0.28 -8.76
C ASN A 146 2.08 -0.16 -9.89
N PRO A 147 3.27 0.42 -9.64
CA PRO A 147 4.27 0.67 -10.69
C PRO A 147 5.04 -0.60 -11.10
N VAL A 148 4.73 -1.76 -10.51
CA VAL A 148 5.42 -3.01 -10.82
C VAL A 148 4.97 -3.54 -12.18
N ASP A 149 5.92 -3.71 -13.12
CA ASP A 149 5.65 -4.09 -14.51
C ASP A 149 4.78 -5.33 -14.66
N TYR A 150 4.97 -6.33 -13.79
CA TYR A 150 4.22 -7.59 -13.86
C TYR A 150 2.89 -7.56 -13.10
N ALA A 151 2.48 -6.42 -12.52
CA ALA A 151 1.24 -6.32 -11.75
C ALA A 151 0.00 -6.67 -12.59
N SER A 152 -0.04 -6.23 -13.85
CA SER A 152 -1.13 -6.54 -14.78
C SER A 152 -1.26 -8.04 -15.06
N TYR A 153 -0.15 -8.76 -15.19
CA TYR A 153 -0.15 -10.22 -15.38
C TYR A 153 -0.64 -10.98 -14.15
N VAL A 154 -0.40 -10.44 -12.95
CA VAL A 154 -0.93 -11.03 -11.70
C VAL A 154 -2.40 -10.70 -11.53
N GLU A 155 -2.84 -9.52 -11.96
CA GLU A 155 -4.23 -9.07 -11.90
C GLU A 155 -5.13 -9.89 -12.84
N TYR A 156 -4.82 -9.89 -14.13
CA TYR A 156 -5.67 -10.47 -15.17
C TYR A 156 -5.27 -11.88 -15.59
N GLY A 157 -4.08 -12.31 -15.22
CA GLY A 157 -3.50 -13.57 -15.70
C GLY A 157 -2.68 -13.36 -16.97
N HIS A 158 -2.00 -14.42 -17.40
CA HIS A 158 -1.17 -14.39 -18.60
C HIS A 158 -1.00 -15.78 -19.19
N ARG A 159 -0.63 -15.84 -20.48
CA ARG A 159 -0.30 -17.09 -21.15
C ARG A 159 1.09 -17.56 -20.69
N THR A 160 1.28 -18.86 -20.50
CA THR A 160 2.58 -19.43 -20.14
C THR A 160 3.60 -19.21 -21.25
N ALA A 161 4.90 -19.13 -20.90
CA ALA A 161 5.98 -18.87 -21.86
C ALA A 161 6.07 -19.91 -22.99
N ASN A 162 5.66 -21.16 -22.72
CA ASN A 162 5.59 -22.21 -23.73
C ASN A 162 4.33 -22.15 -24.61
N HIS A 163 3.49 -21.12 -24.44
CA HIS A 163 2.23 -20.88 -25.14
C HIS A 163 1.17 -21.98 -25.00
N LYS A 164 1.36 -22.97 -24.12
CA LYS A 164 0.47 -24.14 -23.97
C LYS A 164 -0.53 -24.03 -22.82
N GLY A 165 -0.45 -23.01 -21.99
CA GLY A 165 -1.31 -22.85 -20.82
C GLY A 165 -1.65 -21.40 -20.50
N TRP A 166 -2.62 -21.24 -19.61
CA TRP A 166 -3.04 -19.94 -19.06
C TRP A 166 -2.89 -19.94 -17.56
N VAL A 167 -2.22 -18.92 -17.03
CA VAL A 167 -2.13 -18.65 -15.59
C VAL A 167 -3.27 -17.71 -15.24
N LYS A 168 -4.16 -18.16 -14.36
CA LYS A 168 -5.33 -17.39 -13.92
C LYS A 168 -4.89 -16.15 -13.12
N GLY A 169 -5.53 -15.01 -13.39
CA GLY A 169 -5.37 -13.77 -12.63
C GLY A 169 -5.99 -13.83 -11.24
N HIS A 170 -5.53 -12.95 -10.35
CA HIS A 170 -6.00 -12.83 -8.97
C HIS A 170 -7.07 -11.75 -8.79
N PHE A 171 -7.23 -10.83 -9.74
CA PHE A 171 -8.21 -9.73 -9.72
C PHE A 171 -8.19 -8.95 -8.39
N MET A 172 -6.99 -8.65 -7.88
CA MET A 172 -6.78 -8.05 -6.56
C MET A 172 -7.40 -6.66 -6.49
N LEU A 173 -7.20 -5.85 -7.52
CA LEU A 173 -7.73 -4.50 -7.64
C LEU A 173 -9.20 -4.53 -8.03
N THR A 174 -9.57 -5.26 -9.08
CA THR A 174 -10.95 -5.33 -9.59
C THR A 174 -11.95 -5.76 -8.51
N ILE A 175 -11.63 -6.84 -7.76
CA ILE A 175 -12.52 -7.31 -6.68
C ILE A 175 -12.55 -6.31 -5.52
N SER A 176 -11.43 -5.65 -5.21
CA SER A 176 -11.37 -4.68 -4.11
C SER A 176 -12.15 -3.41 -4.43
N GLU A 177 -12.11 -2.96 -5.68
CA GLU A 177 -12.88 -1.83 -6.20
C GLU A 177 -14.38 -2.11 -6.11
N GLN A 178 -14.85 -3.23 -6.67
CA GLN A 178 -16.27 -3.61 -6.61
C GLN A 178 -16.80 -3.69 -5.17
N GLN A 179 -16.01 -4.26 -4.27
CA GLN A 179 -16.37 -4.31 -2.85
C GLN A 179 -16.35 -2.94 -2.17
N LEU A 180 -15.45 -2.05 -2.56
CA LEU A 180 -15.44 -0.70 -2.01
C LEU A 180 -16.62 0.10 -2.55
N GLN A 181 -16.93 -0.02 -3.84
CA GLN A 181 -18.03 0.67 -4.48
C GLN A 181 -19.38 0.33 -3.84
N SER A 182 -19.64 -0.94 -3.52
CA SER A 182 -20.85 -1.34 -2.81
C SER A 182 -20.92 -0.83 -1.36
N GLN A 183 -19.76 -0.60 -0.72
CA GLN A 183 -19.67 -0.11 0.66
C GLN A 183 -19.58 1.42 0.75
N ALA A 184 -19.20 2.09 -0.34
CA ALA A 184 -18.89 3.52 -0.36
C ALA A 184 -20.06 4.40 0.10
N PRO A 185 -21.32 4.18 -0.33
CA PRO A 185 -22.45 4.99 0.14
C PRO A 185 -22.58 4.98 1.66
N SER A 186 -22.60 3.79 2.27
CA SER A 186 -22.73 3.66 3.73
C SER A 186 -21.54 4.26 4.50
N ILE A 187 -20.34 4.19 3.95
CA ILE A 187 -19.14 4.80 4.57
C ILE A 187 -19.27 6.33 4.53
N LEU A 188 -19.63 6.89 3.38
CA LEU A 188 -19.79 8.33 3.19
C LEU A 188 -20.95 8.89 4.01
N GLU A 189 -22.08 8.20 4.06
CA GLU A 189 -23.23 8.57 4.89
C GLU A 189 -22.85 8.66 6.38
N LYS A 190 -22.15 7.65 6.91
CA LYS A 190 -21.68 7.67 8.31
C LYS A 190 -20.73 8.83 8.58
N LYS A 191 -19.86 9.14 7.63
CA LYS A 191 -18.90 10.24 7.74
C LYS A 191 -19.58 11.60 7.66
N LEU A 192 -20.53 11.77 6.73
CA LEU A 192 -21.35 12.95 6.60
C LEU A 192 -22.20 13.17 7.86
N ALA A 193 -22.89 12.13 8.34
CA ALA A 193 -23.67 12.22 9.57
C ALA A 193 -22.81 12.64 10.79
N LYS A 194 -21.58 12.11 10.91
CA LYS A 194 -20.64 12.52 11.95
C LYS A 194 -20.22 13.98 11.80
N TYR A 195 -19.97 14.43 10.57
CA TYR A 195 -19.63 15.82 10.28
C TYR A 195 -20.77 16.76 10.65
N LEU A 196 -22.00 16.46 10.20
CA LEU A 196 -23.19 17.27 10.49
C LEU A 196 -23.51 17.33 11.99
N LYS A 197 -23.38 16.21 12.72
CA LYS A 197 -23.54 16.22 14.18
C LYS A 197 -22.55 17.14 14.88
N GLY A 198 -21.29 17.13 14.43
CA GLY A 198 -20.25 18.01 14.95
C GLY A 198 -20.49 19.48 14.63
N THR A 199 -21.02 19.81 13.45
CA THR A 199 -21.28 21.20 13.06
C THR A 199 -22.53 21.76 13.74
N PHE A 200 -23.59 20.95 13.88
CA PHE A 200 -24.84 21.39 14.49
C PHE A 200 -24.89 21.20 16.02
N ASN A 201 -23.88 20.58 16.64
CA ASN A 201 -23.87 20.20 18.06
C ASN A 201 -25.13 19.39 18.45
N VAL A 202 -25.48 18.40 17.64
CA VAL A 202 -26.66 17.51 17.81
C VAL A 202 -26.23 16.06 18.04
#